data_AF-A0A955FC60-F1
#
_entry.id   AF-A0A955FC60-F1
#
_cell.length_a   1.000
_cell.length_b   1.000
_cell.length_c   1.000
_cell.angle_alpha   90.00
_cell.angle_beta   90.00
_cell.angle_gamma   90.00
#
_symmetry.space_group_name_H-M   'P 1'
#
loop_
_entity.id
_entity.type
_entity.pdbx_description
1 polymer ?
#
loop_
_entity_poly.entity_id
_entity_poly.type
_entity_poly.pdbx_seq_one_letter_code
_entity_poly.pdbx_strand_id
1 'polypeptide(L)' 'MKLMISIGVIVGGLLGGWLGGLLDGGNMVGVWGILLGAVGSLIGIWAGYKIGQNYL' A
#
# COMPACT_ATOMS: atom_id res chain seq x y z
N MET A 1 7.81 -9.14 -12.94
CA MET A 1 6.38 -9.13 -12.58
C MET A 1 6.11 -9.35 -11.08
N LYS A 2 6.28 -10.56 -10.52
CA LYS A 2 5.92 -10.85 -9.11
C LYS A 2 6.62 -9.93 -8.09
N LEU A 3 7.90 -9.66 -8.29
CA LEU A 3 8.70 -8.78 -7.40
C LEU A 3 8.18 -7.34 -7.36
N MET A 4 7.75 -6.77 -8.50
CA MET A 4 7.19 -5.40 -8.53
C MET A 4 5.83 -5.31 -7.85
N ILE A 5 5.02 -6.36 -7.95
CA ILE A 5 3.75 -6.45 -7.23
C ILE A 5 4.02 -6.52 -5.73
N SER A 6 5.00 -7.32 -5.29
CA SER A 6 5.40 -7.41 -3.87
C SER A 6 5.89 -6.08 -3.32
N ILE A 7 6.72 -5.35 -4.09
CA ILE A 7 7.16 -3.99 -3.71
C ILE A 7 5.96 -3.06 -3.63
N GLY A 8 5.04 -3.12 -4.60
CA GLY A 8 3.80 -2.36 -4.60
C GLY A 8 2.96 -2.60 -3.35
N VAL A 9 2.74 -3.85 -2.97
CA VAL A 9 2.00 -4.23 -1.74
C VAL A 9 2.66 -3.62 -0.52
N ILE A 10 3.98 -3.79 -0.37
CA ILE A 10 4.70 -3.35 0.84
C ILE A 10 4.69 -1.82 0.93
N VAL A 11 5.03 -1.13 -0.16
CA VAL A 11 5.10 0.34 -0.18
C VAL A 11 3.71 0.95 -0.04
N GLY A 12 2.74 0.44 -0.82
CA GLY A 12 1.36 0.91 -0.76
C GLY A 12 0.71 0.65 0.60
N GLY A 13 0.96 -0.52 1.19
CA GLY A 13 0.43 -0.88 2.50
C GLY A 13 1.03 -0.08 3.65
N LEU A 14 2.35 0.14 3.64
CA LEU A 14 3.02 0.95 4.65
C LEU A 14 2.63 2.43 4.55
N LEU A 15 2.58 2.99 3.34
CA LEU A 15 2.15 4.39 3.13
C LEU A 15 0.69 4.58 3.47
N GLY A 16 -0.17 3.65 3.05
CA GLY A 16 -1.59 3.66 3.37
C GLY A 16 -1.84 3.55 4.88
N GLY A 17 -1.13 2.64 5.55
CA GLY A 17 -1.25 2.45 7.00
C GLY A 17 -0.69 3.62 7.80
N TRP A 18 0.40 4.24 7.34
CA TRP A 18 0.94 5.45 7.95
C TRP A 18 -0.03 6.63 7.81
N LEU A 19 -0.57 6.86 6.60
CA LEU A 19 -1.57 7.91 6.36
C LEU A 19 -2.84 7.67 7.19
N GLY A 20 -3.31 6.43 7.30
CA GLY A 20 -4.43 6.10 8.16
C GLY A 20 -4.13 6.27 9.64
N GLY A 21 -2.91 5.97 10.07
CA GLY A 21 -2.46 6.24 11.43
C GLY A 21 -2.47 7.74 11.77
N LEU A 22 -2.18 8.61 10.81
CA LEU A 22 -2.30 10.07 11.02
C LEU A 22 -3.76 10.51 11.23
N LEU A 23 -4.72 9.84 10.58
CA LEU A 23 -6.16 10.10 10.77
C LEU A 23 -6.68 9.55 12.10
N ASP A 24 -6.03 8.50 12.64
CA ASP A 24 -6.31 7.91 13.95
C ASP A 24 -5.47 8.52 15.09
N GLY A 25 -4.99 9.76 14.94
CA GLY A 25 -4.26 10.48 16.00
C GLY A 25 -2.89 9.88 16.34
N GLY A 26 -2.26 9.18 15.39
CA GLY A 26 -0.96 8.52 15.54
C GLY A 26 -1.04 7.00 15.74
N ASN A 27 -2.23 6.41 15.82
CA ASN A 27 -2.38 4.97 15.96
C ASN A 27 -2.32 4.26 14.59
N MET A 28 -1.14 3.76 14.21
CA MET A 28 -0.93 3.02 12.97
C MET A 28 -1.76 1.73 12.84
N VAL A 29 -2.22 1.14 13.95
CA VAL A 29 -3.07 -0.06 13.97
C VAL A 29 -4.55 0.33 14.21
N GLY A 30 -4.86 1.61 14.10
CA GLY A 30 -6.23 2.10 14.15
C GLY A 30 -7.05 1.66 12.94
N VAL A 31 -8.36 1.93 12.99
CA VAL A 31 -9.32 1.52 11.96
C VAL A 31 -8.94 2.10 10.60
N TRP A 32 -8.55 3.37 10.55
CA TRP A 32 -8.09 4.03 9.33
C TRP A 32 -6.73 3.53 8.88
N GLY A 33 -5.81 3.23 9.81
CA GLY A 33 -4.53 2.60 9.50
C GLY A 33 -4.70 1.26 8.78
N ILE A 34 -5.58 0.39 9.28
CA ILE A 34 -5.86 -0.91 8.66
C ILE A 34 -6.58 -0.74 7.31
N LEU A 35 -7.60 0.12 7.25
CA LEU A 35 -8.36 0.38 6.02
C LEU A 35 -7.49 0.96 4.91
N LEU A 36 -6.77 2.05 5.21
CA LEU A 36 -5.93 2.71 4.22
C LEU A 36 -4.68 1.89 3.91
N GLY A 37 -4.17 1.09 4.84
CA GLY A 37 -3.12 0.10 4.55
C GLY A 37 -3.60 -0.97 3.57
N ALA A 38 -4.81 -1.50 3.73
CA ALA A 38 -5.39 -2.46 2.79
C ALA A 38 -5.63 -1.82 1.40
N VAL A 39 -6.24 -0.62 1.37
CA VAL A 39 -6.49 0.12 0.12
C VAL A 39 -5.17 0.49 -0.58
N GLY A 40 -4.19 0.99 0.18
CA GLY A 40 -2.87 1.33 -0.33
C GLY A 40 -2.14 0.11 -0.89
N SER A 41 -2.25 -1.06 -0.24
CA SER A 41 -1.71 -2.31 -0.75
C SER A 41 -2.34 -2.70 -2.10
N LEU A 42 -3.66 -2.54 -2.26
CA LEU A 42 -4.37 -2.82 -3.52
C LEU A 42 -3.94 -1.88 -4.65
N ILE A 43 -3.83 -0.58 -4.35
CA ILE A 43 -3.32 0.42 -5.32
C ILE A 43 -1.86 0.10 -5.68
N GLY A 44 -1.06 -0.31 -4.70
CA GLY A 44 0.32 -0.74 -4.88
C GLY A 44 0.44 -1.97 -5.78
N ILE A 45 -0.43 -2.98 -5.63
CA ILE A 45 -0.51 -4.14 -6.54
C ILE A 45 -0.78 -3.67 -7.97
N TRP A 46 -1.76 -2.79 -8.17
CA TRP A 46 -2.11 -2.28 -9.49
C TRP A 46 -0.96 -1.50 -10.14
N ALA A 47 -0.32 -0.61 -9.37
CA ALA A 47 0.84 0.15 -9.84
C ALA A 47 2.03 -0.78 -10.14
N GLY A 48 2.32 -1.73 -9.26
CA GLY A 48 3.38 -2.72 -9.44
C GLY A 48 3.14 -3.66 -10.63
N TYR A 49 1.87 -4.02 -10.89
CA TYR A 49 1.48 -4.78 -12.08
C TYR A 49 1.71 -3.97 -13.36
N LYS A 50 1.25 -2.71 -13.41
CA LYS A 50 1.46 -1.82 -14.56
C LYS A 50 2.94 -1.58 -14.85
N ILE A 51 3.74 -1.30 -13.82
CA ILE A 51 5.19 -1.09 -13.98
C ILE A 51 5.85 -2.40 -14.44
N GLY A 52 5.51 -3.52 -13.81
CA GLY A 52 6.09 -4.82 -14.13
C GLY A 52 5.68 -5.39 -15.48
N GLN A 53 4.68 -4.82 -16.15
CA GLN A 53 4.23 -5.19 -17.49
C GLN A 53 4.78 -4.24 -18.58
N ASN A 54 5.10 -3.00 -18.22
CA ASN A 54 5.60 -1.98 -19.16
C ASN A 54 7.14 -1.88 -19.20
N TYR A 55 7.84 -2.27 -18.13
CA TYR A 55 9.29 -2.07 -17.96
C TYR A 55 10.10 -3.38 -17.80
N LEU A 56 9.43 -4.54 -17.79
CA LEU A 56 10.00 -5.89 -17.65
C LEU A 56 9.27 -6.85 -18.59
#